data_AF-A0A1I3U8H7-F1
#
_entry.id   AF-A0A1I3U8H7-F1
#
_cell.length_a   1.000
_cell.length_b   1.000
_cell.length_c   1.000
_cell.angle_alpha   90.00
_cell.angle_beta   90.00
_cell.angle_gamma   90.00
#
_symmetry.space_group_name_H-M   'P 1'
#
loop_
_entity.id
_entity.type
_entity.pdbx_description
1 polymer ?
#
loop_
_entity_poly.entity_id
_entity_poly.type
_entity_poly.pdbx_seq_one_letter_code
_entity_poly.pdbx_strand_id
1 'polypeptide(L)'
;MQLSLLKGFANVTKFELKDGMKPTDIVFKDFFSEHTRRTRKTLLILASVLVLLSIEGLSLKRFVWFEVDDFEHTRPIILGATTLGLVYFYLSFLIYSWHDFRQWRSTAQIYQAIQAYGYLLQIHATLQVLNKSIAEIAAAKLPLSNDIDQKIKYFVGSGSKFYEDRLSKAGDDLARVFTEQRNLKFGQWIKLSTVDLGFPVLVGAFAIEKNSHLLAPFLRLVIG
;
A
#
# COMPACT_ATOMS: atom_id res chain seq x y z
N MET A 1 -31.93 12.52 -20.82
CA MET A 1 -31.29 11.27 -20.33
C MET A 1 -29.79 11.42 -19.99
N GLN A 2 -29.03 12.34 -20.59
CA GLN A 2 -27.59 12.53 -20.29
C GLN A 2 -27.29 13.28 -18.96
N LEU A 3 -28.22 14.08 -18.44
CA LEU A 3 -28.06 14.81 -17.18
C LEU A 3 -28.15 13.94 -15.91
N SER A 4 -28.81 12.77 -15.96
CA SER A 4 -28.85 11.85 -14.81
C SER A 4 -27.56 11.04 -14.67
N LEU A 5 -26.89 10.72 -15.79
CA LEU A 5 -25.55 10.14 -15.78
C LEU A 5 -24.56 11.14 -15.17
N LEU A 6 -24.58 12.42 -15.57
CA LEU A 6 -23.71 13.46 -14.99
C LEU A 6 -23.92 13.67 -13.47
N LYS A 7 -25.16 13.56 -12.96
CA LYS A 7 -25.43 13.60 -11.52
C LYS A 7 -24.96 12.34 -10.78
N GLY A 8 -25.05 11.17 -11.41
CA GLY A 8 -24.39 9.95 -10.92
C GLY A 8 -22.86 10.09 -10.90
N PHE A 9 -22.28 10.69 -11.94
CA PHE A 9 -20.84 10.94 -12.06
C PHE A 9 -20.32 11.95 -11.05
N ALA A 10 -21.06 13.02 -10.75
CA ALA A 10 -20.72 13.98 -9.69
C ALA A 10 -20.65 13.32 -8.30
N ASN A 11 -21.47 12.28 -8.07
CA ASN A 11 -21.42 11.49 -6.84
C ASN A 11 -20.28 10.45 -6.82
N VAL A 12 -19.80 9.97 -7.98
CA VAL A 12 -18.62 9.09 -8.06
C VAL A 12 -17.31 9.88 -7.94
N THR A 13 -17.26 11.11 -8.45
CA THR A 13 -16.16 12.07 -8.19
C THR A 13 -16.18 12.63 -6.77
N LYS A 14 -17.26 12.39 -6.02
CA LYS A 14 -17.32 12.54 -4.55
C LYS A 14 -16.69 11.38 -3.78
N PHE A 15 -15.87 10.54 -4.43
CA PHE A 15 -14.58 10.22 -3.82
C PHE A 15 -13.75 11.51 -3.77
N GLU A 16 -14.22 12.48 -2.99
CA GLU A 16 -13.38 13.53 -2.45
C GLU A 16 -12.29 12.75 -1.71
N LEU A 17 -11.13 12.63 -2.36
CA LEU A 17 -9.86 12.59 -1.65
C LEU A 17 -9.95 13.74 -0.67
N LYS A 18 -10.38 13.44 0.55
CA LYS A 18 -10.65 14.36 1.65
C LYS A 18 -9.75 15.58 1.45
N ASP A 19 -10.34 16.72 1.08
CA ASP A 19 -9.61 17.85 0.50
C ASP A 19 -8.28 18.07 1.22
N GLY A 20 -7.16 17.84 0.52
CA GLY A 20 -5.81 17.96 1.07
C GLY A 20 -5.08 16.65 1.41
N MET A 21 -5.65 15.47 1.17
CA MET A 21 -4.92 14.20 1.33
C MET A 21 -3.79 14.10 0.30
N LYS A 22 -2.54 14.25 0.74
CA LYS A 22 -1.38 14.24 -0.16
C LYS A 22 -1.17 12.82 -0.70
N PRO A 23 -0.66 12.65 -1.94
CA PRO A 23 -0.30 11.32 -2.46
C PRO A 23 0.65 10.55 -1.53
N THR A 24 1.50 11.27 -0.79
CA THR A 24 2.38 10.73 0.25
C THR A 24 1.60 10.06 1.38
N ASP A 25 0.46 10.61 1.80
CA ASP A 25 -0.29 10.13 2.97
C ASP A 25 -0.91 8.76 2.70
N ILE A 26 -1.19 8.47 1.43
CA ILE A 26 -1.76 7.20 0.98
C ILE A 26 -0.67 6.16 0.76
N VAL A 27 0.47 6.56 0.19
CA VAL A 27 1.59 5.64 -0.02
C VAL A 27 2.26 5.25 1.30
N PHE A 28 2.38 6.19 2.25
CA PHE A 28 2.97 5.96 3.58
C PHE A 28 1.94 5.58 4.65
N LYS A 29 0.67 5.36 4.27
CA LYS A 29 -0.33 4.83 5.21
C LYS A 29 0.19 3.54 5.81
N ASP A 30 0.04 3.40 7.12
CA ASP A 30 0.46 2.20 7.82
C ASP A 30 -0.24 0.98 7.24
N PHE A 31 0.57 0.05 6.76
CA PHE A 31 0.16 -1.06 5.92
C PHE A 31 -0.53 -2.15 6.73
N PHE A 32 0.01 -2.41 7.91
CA PHE A 32 -0.47 -3.51 8.73
C PHE A 32 -1.74 -3.11 9.43
N SER A 33 -2.68 -4.04 9.45
CA SER A 33 -3.81 -3.98 10.37
C SER A 33 -3.28 -3.94 11.81
N GLU A 34 -4.09 -3.41 12.73
CA GLU A 34 -3.76 -3.40 14.15
C GLU A 34 -3.50 -4.82 14.69
N HIS A 35 -4.20 -5.80 14.13
CA HIS A 35 -4.00 -7.19 14.46
C HIS A 35 -2.61 -7.68 14.03
N THR A 36 -2.23 -7.48 12.77
CA THR A 36 -0.91 -7.87 12.26
C THR A 36 0.23 -7.19 13.03
N ARG A 37 0.06 -5.91 13.41
CA ARG A 37 1.04 -5.19 14.26
C ARG A 37 1.23 -5.86 15.62
N ARG A 38 0.15 -6.27 16.28
CA ARG A 38 0.21 -6.98 17.56
C ARG A 38 0.89 -8.33 17.42
N THR A 39 0.47 -9.13 16.42
CA THR A 39 1.08 -10.43 16.12
C THR A 39 2.58 -10.30 15.85
N ARG A 40 3.00 -9.29 15.08
CA ARG A 40 4.42 -8.99 14.83
C ARG A 40 5.20 -8.68 16.11
N LYS A 41 4.66 -7.81 16.98
CA LYS A 41 5.31 -7.46 18.25
C LYS A 41 5.46 -8.69 19.15
N THR A 42 4.39 -9.48 19.29
CA THR A 42 4.42 -10.71 20.08
C THR A 42 5.41 -11.72 19.52
N LEU A 43 5.44 -11.90 18.19
CA LEU A 43 6.40 -12.75 17.50
C LEU A 43 7.85 -12.34 17.82
N LEU A 44 8.19 -11.05 17.69
CA LEU A 44 9.53 -10.54 17.95
C LEU A 44 9.92 -10.69 19.44
N ILE A 45 9.00 -10.42 20.36
CA ILE A 45 9.24 -10.57 21.79
C ILE A 45 9.49 -12.04 22.12
N LEU A 46 8.62 -12.94 21.67
CA LEU A 46 8.76 -14.38 21.90
C LEU A 46 10.05 -14.92 21.28
N ALA A 47 10.39 -14.53 20.06
CA ALA A 47 11.62 -14.95 19.41
C ALA A 47 12.87 -14.47 20.19
N SER A 48 12.86 -13.22 20.65
CA SER A 48 13.97 -12.64 21.42
C SER A 48 14.12 -13.35 22.77
N VAL A 49 13.02 -13.56 23.49
CA VAL A 49 13.01 -14.31 24.75
C VAL A 49 13.52 -15.73 24.53
N LEU A 50 13.01 -16.43 23.51
CA LEU A 50 13.41 -17.80 23.23
C LEU A 50 14.91 -17.92 22.91
N VAL A 51 15.45 -17.01 22.09
CA VAL A 51 16.89 -16.94 21.81
C VAL A 51 17.69 -16.68 23.10
N LEU A 52 17.26 -15.74 23.94
CA LEU A 52 17.93 -15.47 25.22
C LEU A 52 17.91 -16.69 26.16
N LEU A 53 16.78 -17.40 26.25
CA LEU A 53 16.64 -18.61 27.07
C LEU A 53 17.45 -19.80 26.52
N SER A 54 17.73 -19.80 25.22
CA SER A 54 18.51 -20.87 24.57
C SER A 54 20.01 -20.77 24.86
N ILE A 55 20.51 -19.60 25.26
CA ILE A 55 21.92 -19.41 25.61
C ILE A 55 22.21 -20.10 26.95
N GLU A 56 23.13 -21.07 26.93
CA GLU A 56 23.60 -21.76 28.13
C GLU A 56 24.27 -20.77 29.10
N GLY A 57 23.92 -20.84 30.38
CA GLY A 57 24.46 -19.96 31.44
C GLY A 57 23.55 -18.81 31.87
N LEU A 58 22.49 -18.50 31.12
CA LEU A 58 21.42 -17.61 31.58
C LEU A 58 20.47 -18.38 32.51
N SER A 59 20.92 -18.66 33.74
CA SER A 59 20.08 -19.27 34.76
C SER A 59 19.03 -18.25 35.22
N LEU A 60 17.81 -18.33 34.69
CA LEU A 60 16.67 -17.59 35.22
C LEU A 60 16.22 -18.24 36.52
N LYS A 61 17.02 -18.05 37.57
CA LYS A 61 16.73 -18.55 38.92
C LYS A 61 15.49 -17.91 39.53
N ARG A 62 15.07 -16.74 39.02
CA ARG A 62 13.82 -16.06 39.40
C ARG A 62 13.19 -15.37 38.21
N PHE A 63 11.99 -15.81 37.83
CA PHE A 63 11.03 -14.93 37.16
C PHE A 63 10.25 -14.17 38.23
N VAL A 64 9.82 -12.94 37.94
CA VAL A 64 9.12 -12.05 38.90
C VAL A 64 7.87 -12.71 39.54
N TRP A 65 7.35 -13.79 38.96
CA TRP A 65 6.10 -14.45 39.36
C TRP A 65 6.22 -15.97 39.63
N PHE A 66 7.39 -16.59 39.40
CA PHE A 66 7.57 -18.03 39.54
C PHE A 66 8.96 -18.36 40.10
N GLU A 67 9.00 -19.06 41.23
CA GLU A 67 10.19 -19.79 41.68
C GLU A 67 10.10 -21.21 41.10
N VAL A 68 11.12 -21.61 40.34
CA VAL A 68 11.22 -22.95 39.75
C VAL A 68 12.35 -23.67 40.47
N ASP A 69 11.98 -24.62 41.33
CA ASP A 69 12.93 -25.34 42.20
C ASP A 69 13.91 -26.23 41.40
N ASP A 70 13.46 -26.78 40.25
CA ASP A 70 14.27 -27.60 39.35
C ASP A 70 14.21 -27.06 37.91
N PHE A 71 14.98 -25.99 37.67
CA PHE A 71 15.04 -25.35 36.36
C PHE A 71 15.61 -26.27 35.28
N GLU A 72 16.56 -27.16 35.60
CA GLU A 72 17.21 -28.02 34.61
C GLU A 72 16.23 -29.02 33.98
N HIS A 73 15.37 -29.64 34.79
CA HIS A 73 14.34 -30.56 34.27
C HIS A 73 13.17 -29.84 33.60
N THR A 74 12.82 -28.65 34.09
CA THR A 74 11.66 -27.88 33.59
C THR A 74 11.99 -27.06 32.34
N ARG A 75 13.27 -26.71 32.12
CA ARG A 75 13.73 -25.86 31.01
C ARG A 75 13.35 -26.39 29.62
N PRO A 76 13.57 -27.68 29.27
CA PRO A 76 13.18 -28.20 27.96
C PRO A 76 11.66 -28.11 27.71
N ILE A 77 10.85 -28.27 28.76
CA ILE A 77 9.39 -28.19 28.68
C ILE A 77 8.96 -26.74 28.42
N ILE A 78 9.48 -25.78 29.19
CA ILE A 78 9.18 -24.34 29.02
C ILE A 78 9.62 -23.85 27.64
N LEU A 79 10.83 -24.21 27.23
CA LEU A 79 11.36 -23.85 25.90
C LEU A 79 10.55 -24.48 24.78
N GLY A 80 10.15 -25.75 24.92
CA GLY A 80 9.28 -26.42 23.96
C GLY A 80 7.90 -25.75 23.84
N ALA A 81 7.27 -25.41 24.97
CA ALA A 81 6.00 -24.67 25.02
C ALA A 81 6.12 -23.30 24.33
N THR A 82 7.19 -22.57 24.65
CA THR A 82 7.47 -21.26 24.07
C THR A 82 7.73 -21.35 22.57
N THR A 83 8.45 -22.39 22.13
CA THR A 83 8.71 -22.67 20.70
C THR A 83 7.40 -22.97 19.96
N LEU A 84 6.50 -23.76 20.55
CA LEU A 84 5.19 -24.03 19.95
C LEU A 84 4.36 -22.75 19.80
N GLY A 85 4.31 -21.92 20.85
CA GLY A 85 3.68 -20.60 20.80
C GLY A 85 4.30 -19.71 19.72
N LEU A 86 5.62 -19.73 19.60
CA LEU A 86 6.35 -18.99 18.58
C LEU A 86 5.96 -19.44 17.16
N VAL A 87 5.88 -20.76 16.91
CA VAL A 87 5.43 -21.32 15.62
C VAL A 87 4.02 -20.84 15.28
N TYR A 88 3.10 -20.85 16.25
CA TYR A 88 1.74 -20.34 16.05
C TYR A 88 1.74 -18.87 15.62
N PHE A 89 2.40 -17.99 16.38
CA PHE A 89 2.45 -16.56 16.06
C PHE A 89 3.19 -16.27 14.75
N TYR A 90 4.21 -17.08 14.42
CA TYR A 90 4.94 -16.98 13.17
C TYR A 90 4.04 -17.27 11.97
N LEU A 91 3.30 -18.39 11.99
CA LEU A 91 2.36 -18.74 10.93
C LEU A 91 1.22 -17.73 10.82
N SER A 92 0.64 -17.29 11.94
CA SER A 92 -0.37 -16.23 11.95
C SER A 92 0.17 -14.95 11.33
N PHE A 93 1.40 -14.55 11.69
CA PHE A 93 2.03 -13.36 11.13
C PHE A 93 2.21 -13.49 9.60
N LEU A 94 2.66 -14.63 9.10
CA LEU A 94 2.80 -14.85 7.64
C LEU A 94 1.45 -14.71 6.92
N ILE A 95 0.40 -15.33 7.44
CA ILE A 95 -0.94 -15.31 6.83
C ILE A 95 -1.51 -13.89 6.81
N TYR A 96 -1.53 -13.20 7.96
CA TYR A 96 -2.08 -11.85 8.06
C TYR A 96 -1.26 -10.83 7.27
N SER A 97 0.07 -10.94 7.33
CA SER A 97 0.96 -10.07 6.55
C SER A 97 0.78 -10.25 5.05
N TRP A 98 0.59 -11.48 4.59
CA TRP A 98 0.29 -11.77 3.18
C TRP A 98 -1.04 -11.16 2.75
N HIS A 99 -2.08 -11.26 3.58
CA HIS A 99 -3.37 -10.65 3.31
C HIS A 99 -3.27 -9.12 3.22
N ASP A 100 -2.65 -8.48 4.22
CA ASP A 100 -2.42 -7.03 4.24
C ASP A 100 -1.59 -6.59 3.00
N PHE A 101 -0.63 -7.42 2.56
CA PHE A 101 0.15 -7.18 1.33
C PHE A 101 -0.66 -7.12 0.07
N ARG A 102 -1.56 -8.10 -0.11
CA ARG A 102 -2.45 -8.11 -1.26
C ARG A 102 -3.40 -6.93 -1.24
N GLN A 103 -3.94 -6.60 -0.06
CA GLN A 103 -4.86 -5.48 0.10
C GLN A 103 -4.18 -4.14 -0.21
N TRP A 104 -2.94 -3.92 0.27
CA TRP A 104 -2.17 -2.72 -0.06
C TRP A 104 -1.89 -2.62 -1.55
N ARG A 105 -1.45 -3.70 -2.19
CA ARG A 105 -1.17 -3.71 -3.64
C ARG A 105 -2.41 -3.37 -4.46
N SER A 106 -3.57 -3.93 -4.11
CA SER A 106 -4.85 -3.62 -4.74
C SER A 106 -5.26 -2.17 -4.53
N THR A 107 -5.18 -1.68 -3.28
CA THR A 107 -5.50 -0.28 -2.94
C THR A 107 -4.62 0.70 -3.72
N ALA A 108 -3.33 0.41 -3.84
CA ALA A 108 -2.37 1.23 -4.58
C ALA A 108 -2.66 1.26 -6.10
N GLN A 109 -3.25 0.21 -6.67
CA GLN A 109 -3.69 0.17 -8.06
C GLN A 109 -4.98 0.96 -8.27
N ILE A 110 -5.96 0.79 -7.38
CA ILE A 110 -7.24 1.54 -7.41
C ILE A 110 -6.96 3.04 -7.34
N TYR A 111 -6.07 3.46 -6.44
CA TYR A 111 -5.72 4.87 -6.31
C TYR A 111 -5.07 5.46 -7.58
N GLN A 112 -4.16 4.70 -8.18
CA GLN A 112 -3.53 5.07 -9.45
C GLN A 112 -4.58 5.20 -10.58
N ALA A 113 -5.55 4.29 -10.63
CA ALA A 113 -6.65 4.34 -11.60
C ALA A 113 -7.55 5.56 -11.38
N ILE A 114 -7.88 5.90 -10.13
CA ILE A 114 -8.69 7.08 -9.79
C ILE A 114 -7.97 8.37 -10.20
N GLN A 115 -6.67 8.51 -9.90
CA GLN A 115 -5.91 9.69 -10.32
C GLN A 115 -5.82 9.80 -11.85
N ALA A 116 -5.49 8.71 -12.55
CA ALA A 116 -5.43 8.69 -14.01
C ALA A 116 -6.79 9.05 -14.63
N TYR A 117 -7.88 8.54 -14.07
CA TYR A 117 -9.24 8.87 -14.49
C TYR A 117 -9.55 10.37 -14.34
N GLY A 118 -9.09 11.02 -13.27
CA GLY A 118 -9.22 12.47 -13.08
C GLY A 118 -8.56 13.28 -14.20
N TYR A 119 -7.35 12.90 -14.61
CA TYR A 119 -6.68 13.53 -15.75
C TYR A 119 -7.37 13.26 -17.09
N LEU A 120 -7.85 12.03 -17.31
CA LEU A 120 -8.61 11.68 -18.52
C LEU A 120 -9.90 12.51 -18.63
N LEU A 121 -10.58 12.79 -17.52
CA LEU A 121 -11.75 13.67 -17.49
C LEU A 121 -11.40 15.11 -17.89
N GLN A 122 -10.25 15.63 -17.46
CA GLN A 122 -9.80 16.98 -17.86
C GLN A 122 -9.49 17.05 -19.36
N ILE A 123 -8.84 16.02 -19.90
CA ILE A 123 -8.59 15.88 -21.34
C ILE A 123 -9.91 15.83 -22.09
N HIS A 124 -10.86 15.00 -21.64
CA HIS A 124 -12.18 14.88 -22.26
C HIS A 124 -12.96 16.21 -22.25
N ALA A 125 -12.97 16.92 -21.13
CA ALA A 125 -13.61 18.23 -21.02
C ALA A 125 -12.98 19.25 -22.00
N THR A 126 -11.65 19.24 -22.12
CA THR A 126 -10.92 20.11 -23.05
C THR A 126 -11.29 19.80 -24.51
N LEU A 127 -11.37 18.51 -24.87
CA LEU A 127 -11.78 18.08 -26.21
C LEU A 127 -13.24 18.42 -26.52
N GLN A 128 -14.14 18.35 -25.55
CA GLN A 128 -15.53 18.75 -25.73
C GLN A 128 -15.66 20.24 -26.03
N VAL A 129 -14.91 21.09 -25.30
CA VAL A 129 -14.90 22.54 -25.56
C VAL A 129 -14.35 22.82 -26.96
N LEU A 130 -13.25 22.17 -27.34
CA LEU A 130 -12.67 22.30 -28.69
C LEU A 130 -13.68 21.91 -29.78
N ASN A 131 -14.31 20.75 -29.66
CA ASN A 131 -15.31 20.28 -30.63
C ASN A 131 -16.50 21.24 -30.75
N LYS A 132 -16.96 21.81 -29.62
CA LYS A 132 -18.04 22.79 -29.62
C LYS A 132 -17.62 24.07 -30.36
N SER A 133 -16.41 24.58 -30.09
CA SER A 133 -15.88 25.75 -30.79
C SER A 133 -15.73 25.52 -32.29
N ILE A 134 -15.26 24.33 -32.71
CA ILE A 134 -15.17 23.98 -34.13
C ILE A 134 -16.58 23.91 -34.77
N ALA A 135 -17.55 23.31 -34.09
CA ALA A 135 -18.92 23.22 -34.57
C ALA A 135 -19.59 24.59 -34.70
N GLU A 136 -19.36 25.51 -33.75
CA GLU A 136 -19.86 26.89 -33.80
C GLU A 136 -19.28 27.64 -35.00
N ILE A 137 -17.98 27.51 -35.27
CA ILE A 137 -17.32 28.09 -36.45
C ILE A 137 -17.91 27.51 -37.75
N ALA A 138 -18.09 26.19 -37.82
CA ALA A 138 -18.63 25.52 -39.00
C ALA A 138 -20.11 25.89 -39.25
N ALA A 139 -20.90 26.06 -38.19
CA ALA A 139 -22.31 26.42 -38.29
C ALA A 139 -22.54 27.90 -38.65
N ALA A 140 -21.57 28.78 -38.37
CA ALA A 140 -21.74 30.23 -38.51
C ALA A 140 -21.98 30.71 -39.96
N LYS A 141 -21.87 29.86 -41.00
CA LYS A 141 -22.08 30.19 -42.43
C LYS A 141 -21.63 31.61 -42.78
N LEU A 142 -20.45 31.96 -42.32
CA LEU A 142 -19.95 33.33 -42.42
C LEU A 142 -19.66 33.61 -43.91
N PRO A 143 -20.15 34.73 -44.49
CA PRO A 143 -19.80 35.09 -45.86
C PRO A 143 -18.28 35.24 -45.93
N LEU A 144 -17.62 34.59 -46.91
CA LEU A 144 -16.17 34.64 -47.09
C LEU A 144 -15.71 36.09 -47.35
N SER A 145 -15.50 36.87 -46.28
CA SER A 145 -14.73 38.10 -46.32
C SER A 145 -13.33 37.80 -45.79
N ASN A 146 -12.32 38.47 -46.34
CA ASN A 146 -10.90 38.32 -45.93
C ASN A 146 -10.69 38.54 -44.41
N ASP A 147 -11.60 39.26 -43.76
CA ASP A 147 -11.56 39.58 -42.33
C ASP A 147 -12.00 38.39 -41.44
N ILE A 148 -12.91 37.55 -41.95
CA ILE A 148 -13.33 36.31 -41.30
C ILE A 148 -12.25 35.23 -41.45
N ASP A 149 -11.61 35.17 -42.62
CA ASP A 149 -10.52 34.21 -42.88
C ASP A 149 -9.30 34.45 -41.98
N GLN A 150 -9.00 35.73 -41.67
CA GLN A 150 -8.01 36.09 -40.65
C GLN A 150 -8.44 35.72 -39.24
N LYS A 151 -9.71 35.96 -38.85
CA LYS A 151 -10.21 35.57 -37.52
C LYS A 151 -10.21 34.05 -37.33
N ILE A 152 -10.57 33.29 -38.37
CA ILE A 152 -10.49 31.83 -38.37
C ILE A 152 -9.03 31.40 -38.25
N LYS A 153 -8.10 31.94 -39.05
CA LYS A 153 -6.66 31.63 -38.90
C LYS A 153 -6.09 32.00 -37.54
N TYR A 154 -6.52 33.11 -36.94
CA TYR A 154 -6.06 33.54 -35.62
C TYR A 154 -6.65 32.65 -34.51
N PHE A 155 -7.93 32.27 -34.61
CA PHE A 155 -8.59 31.40 -33.64
C PHE A 155 -8.13 29.95 -33.77
N VAL A 156 -7.96 29.45 -35.00
CA VAL A 156 -7.40 28.13 -35.27
C VAL A 156 -5.93 28.11 -34.87
N GLY A 157 -5.11 29.12 -35.21
CA GLY A 157 -3.68 29.13 -34.89
C GLY A 157 -3.35 29.42 -33.43
N SER A 158 -4.07 30.33 -32.77
CA SER A 158 -3.86 30.64 -31.35
C SER A 158 -4.60 29.67 -30.44
N GLY A 159 -5.81 29.26 -30.84
CA GLY A 159 -6.60 28.25 -30.14
C GLY A 159 -5.94 26.88 -30.24
N SER A 160 -5.50 26.44 -31.42
CA SER A 160 -4.82 25.14 -31.55
C SER A 160 -3.60 25.08 -30.65
N LYS A 161 -2.74 26.10 -30.66
CA LYS A 161 -1.56 26.17 -29.78
C LYS A 161 -1.93 26.18 -28.30
N PHE A 162 -2.97 26.91 -27.91
CA PHE A 162 -3.42 26.93 -26.51
C PHE A 162 -3.95 25.56 -26.05
N TYR A 163 -4.71 24.86 -26.90
CA TYR A 163 -5.23 23.54 -26.58
C TYR A 163 -4.17 22.44 -26.68
N GLU A 164 -3.24 22.55 -27.62
CA GLU A 164 -2.07 21.68 -27.77
C GLU A 164 -1.17 21.79 -26.55
N ASP A 165 -0.88 23.01 -26.08
CA ASP A 165 -0.11 23.24 -24.84
C ASP A 165 -0.83 22.64 -23.62
N ARG A 166 -2.16 22.82 -23.50
CA ARG A 166 -2.94 22.20 -22.42
C ARG A 166 -2.95 20.68 -22.47
N LEU A 167 -3.10 20.09 -23.66
CA LEU A 167 -3.09 18.63 -23.85
C LEU A 167 -1.71 18.06 -23.58
N SER A 168 -0.65 18.70 -24.07
CA SER A 168 0.75 18.33 -23.81
C SER A 168 1.03 18.37 -22.32
N LYS A 169 0.69 19.49 -21.66
CA LYS A 169 0.88 19.66 -20.22
C LYS A 169 0.10 18.64 -19.40
N ALA A 170 -1.14 18.32 -19.78
CA ALA A 170 -1.92 17.28 -19.12
C ALA A 170 -1.28 15.89 -19.29
N GLY A 171 -0.70 15.61 -20.47
CA GLY A 171 0.08 14.40 -20.73
C GLY A 171 1.36 14.33 -19.88
N ASP A 172 2.11 15.43 -19.79
CA ASP A 172 3.33 15.53 -18.99
C ASP A 172 3.04 15.39 -17.49
N ASP A 173 1.98 16.04 -16.99
CA ASP A 173 1.56 15.92 -15.60
C ASP A 173 1.12 14.48 -15.28
N LEU A 174 0.40 13.81 -16.19
CA LEU A 174 0.05 12.39 -16.05
C LEU A 174 1.30 11.50 -15.98
N ALA A 175 2.28 11.72 -16.87
CA ALA A 175 3.53 10.96 -16.89
C ALA A 175 4.37 11.20 -15.62
N ARG A 176 4.41 12.46 -15.13
CA ARG A 176 5.06 12.82 -13.87
C ARG A 176 4.43 12.09 -12.69
N VAL A 177 3.09 12.11 -12.60
CA VAL A 177 2.35 11.40 -11.53
C VAL A 177 2.65 9.91 -11.54
N PHE A 178 2.67 9.26 -12.70
CA PHE A 178 3.04 7.83 -12.78
C PHE A 178 4.47 7.56 -12.31
N THR A 179 5.40 8.44 -12.65
CA THR A 179 6.82 8.30 -12.28
C THR A 179 7.02 8.51 -10.78
N GLU A 180 6.45 9.58 -10.21
CA GLU A 180 6.50 9.86 -8.77
C GLU A 180 5.84 8.74 -7.97
N GLN A 181 4.66 8.27 -8.40
CA GLN A 181 4.00 7.14 -7.75
C GLN A 181 4.84 5.86 -7.82
N ARG A 182 5.50 5.57 -8.95
CA ARG A 182 6.36 4.40 -9.07
C ARG A 182 7.50 4.44 -8.07
N ASN A 183 8.16 5.57 -7.93
CA ASN A 183 9.28 5.75 -6.99
C ASN A 183 8.82 5.62 -5.54
N LEU A 184 7.68 6.24 -5.19
CA LEU A 184 7.10 6.13 -3.85
C LEU A 184 6.68 4.68 -3.53
N LYS A 185 6.04 3.98 -4.48
CA LYS A 185 5.68 2.55 -4.34
C LYS A 185 6.92 1.68 -4.15
N PHE A 186 8.00 1.96 -4.86
CA PHE A 186 9.25 1.22 -4.74
C PHE A 186 9.90 1.40 -3.37
N GLY A 187 10.01 2.64 -2.88
CA GLY A 187 10.54 2.91 -1.54
C GLY A 187 9.71 2.24 -0.43
N GLN A 188 8.38 2.33 -0.54
CA GLN A 188 7.47 1.67 0.39
C GLN A 188 7.59 0.15 0.32
N TRP A 189 7.74 -0.42 -0.87
CA TRP A 189 7.97 -1.85 -1.06
C TRP A 189 9.27 -2.32 -0.40
N ILE A 190 10.38 -1.58 -0.57
CA ILE A 190 11.64 -1.91 0.11
C ILE A 190 11.46 -1.92 1.62
N LYS A 191 10.89 -0.84 2.19
CA LYS A 191 10.65 -0.75 3.63
C LYS A 191 9.81 -1.93 4.12
N LEU A 192 8.72 -2.23 3.41
CA LEU A 192 7.81 -3.33 3.74
C LEU A 192 8.53 -4.69 3.72
N SER A 193 9.23 -4.98 2.63
CA SER A 193 9.90 -6.27 2.44
C SER A 193 11.06 -6.48 3.38
N THR A 194 11.82 -5.43 3.72
CA THR A 194 13.04 -5.56 4.54
C THR A 194 12.75 -5.41 6.04
N VAL A 195 12.14 -4.30 6.43
CA VAL A 195 11.98 -3.93 7.85
C VAL A 195 10.74 -4.57 8.43
N ASP A 196 9.62 -4.44 7.73
CA ASP A 196 8.31 -4.78 8.29
C ASP A 196 7.98 -6.28 8.18
N LEU A 197 8.47 -6.95 7.14
CA LEU A 197 8.29 -8.39 6.89
C LEU A 197 9.58 -9.18 7.07
N GLY A 198 10.65 -8.79 6.37
CA GLY A 198 11.89 -9.55 6.30
C GLY A 198 12.50 -9.81 7.67
N PHE A 199 12.69 -8.75 8.46
CA PHE A 199 13.30 -8.88 9.78
C PHE A 199 12.50 -9.79 10.74
N PRO A 200 11.19 -9.59 10.98
CA PRO A 200 10.40 -10.50 11.82
C PRO A 200 10.36 -11.94 11.33
N VAL A 201 10.29 -12.15 10.01
CA VAL A 201 10.31 -13.50 9.42
C VAL A 201 11.64 -14.19 9.69
N LEU A 202 12.76 -13.50 9.41
CA LEU A 202 14.10 -14.07 9.61
C LEU A 202 14.36 -14.40 11.08
N VAL A 203 14.04 -13.46 11.98
CA VAL A 203 14.22 -13.67 13.43
C VAL A 203 13.34 -14.79 13.96
N GLY A 204 12.07 -14.84 13.54
CA GLY A 204 11.15 -15.91 13.91
C GLY A 204 11.59 -17.28 13.41
N ALA A 205 11.97 -17.37 12.13
CA ALA A 205 12.46 -18.61 11.52
C ALA A 205 13.74 -19.12 12.22
N PHE A 206 14.71 -18.23 12.45
CA PHE A 206 15.95 -18.57 13.14
C PHE A 206 15.69 -19.08 14.57
N ALA A 207 14.83 -18.41 15.33
CA ALA A 207 14.49 -18.81 16.68
C ALA A 207 13.77 -20.18 16.72
N ILE A 208 12.87 -20.43 15.76
CA ILE A 208 12.21 -21.74 15.60
C ILE A 208 13.24 -22.82 15.25
N GLU A 209 14.11 -22.57 14.27
CA GLU A 209 15.12 -23.53 13.82
C GLU A 209 16.01 -23.97 14.99
N LYS A 210 16.55 -23.00 15.75
CA LYS A 210 17.44 -23.26 16.89
C LYS A 210 16.79 -24.07 18.01
N ASN A 211 15.48 -23.92 18.22
CA ASN A 211 14.77 -24.53 19.35
C ASN A 211 13.82 -25.65 18.94
N SER A 212 13.75 -26.00 17.66
CA SER A 212 12.83 -27.01 17.10
C SER A 212 12.96 -28.38 17.77
N HIS A 213 14.17 -28.78 18.16
CA HIS A 213 14.44 -30.03 18.87
C HIS A 213 13.74 -30.13 20.24
N LEU A 214 13.36 -29.00 20.85
CA LEU A 214 12.67 -28.93 22.14
C LEU A 214 11.16 -29.12 22.03
N LEU A 215 10.60 -29.10 20.80
CA LEU A 215 9.18 -29.37 20.58
C LEU A 215 8.81 -30.82 20.91
N ALA A 216 9.64 -31.78 20.53
CA ALA A 216 9.32 -33.20 20.72
C ALA A 216 9.20 -33.60 22.20
N PRO A 217 10.13 -33.22 23.10
CA PRO A 217 9.96 -33.45 24.54
C PRO A 217 8.67 -32.84 25.11
N PHE A 218 8.35 -31.60 24.72
CA PHE A 218 7.13 -30.93 25.18
C PHE A 218 5.86 -31.62 24.68
N LEU A 219 5.79 -31.96 23.38
CA LEU A 219 4.62 -32.63 22.81
C LEU A 219 4.41 -34.03 23.41
N ARG A 220 5.48 -34.76 23.71
CA ARG A 220 5.38 -36.05 24.41
C ARG A 220 4.78 -35.91 25.81
N LEU A 221 5.07 -34.82 26.52
CA LEU A 221 4.50 -34.58 27.85
C LEU A 221 3.00 -34.19 27.79
N VAL A 222 2.59 -33.47 26.75
CA VAL A 222 1.22 -32.96 26.63
C VAL A 222 0.25 -33.98 26.02
N ILE A 223 0.73 -34.76 25.05
CA ILE A 223 -0.10 -35.71 24.29
C ILE A 223 0.03 -37.14 24.85
N GLY A 224 1.12 -37.44 25.55
CA GLY A 224 1.44 -38.75 26.11
C GLY A 224 0.90 -38.98 27.51
#